data_AF-A0A5C7US55-F1
#
_entry.id   AF-A0A5C7US55-F1
#
_cell.length_a   1.000
_cell.length_b   1.000
_cell.length_c   1.000
_cell.angle_alpha   90.00
_cell.angle_beta   90.00
_cell.angle_gamma   90.00
#
_symmetry.space_group_name_H-M   'P 1'
#
loop_
_entity.id
_entity.type
_entity.pdbx_description
1 polymer ?
#
loop_
_entity_poly.entity_id
_entity_poly.type
_entity_poly.pdbx_seq_one_letter_code
_entity_poly.pdbx_strand_id
1 'polypeptide(L)'
;ESCGQCTPCREGTGWLWRMVDRIQEGQGRPEDLDKLDNVAENIMGRTICALGDAAAMPVRAMIKHFRPEFAAKIDAAQKLTS
;
A
#
# COMPACT_ATOMS: atom_id res chain seq x y z
N GLU A 1 1.65 -13.74 7.89
CA GLU A 1 1.25 -12.81 8.97
C GLU A 1 2.49 -12.32 9.71
N SER A 2 2.52 -11.05 10.12
CA SER A 2 3.65 -10.42 10.82
C SER A 2 3.85 -10.99 12.24
N CYS A 3 5.11 -11.14 12.69
CA CYS A 3 5.41 -11.55 14.07
C CYS A 3 5.37 -10.40 15.09
N GLY A 4 5.27 -9.15 14.62
CA GLY A 4 5.13 -7.97 15.48
C GLY A 4 6.43 -7.41 16.10
N GLN A 5 7.59 -8.00 15.84
CA GLN A 5 8.84 -7.62 16.52
C GLN A 5 9.41 -6.25 16.11
N CYS A 6 9.32 -5.87 14.83
CA CYS A 6 9.79 -4.58 14.34
C CYS A 6 8.62 -3.68 13.97
N THR A 7 8.62 -2.44 14.48
CA THR A 7 7.60 -1.41 14.21
C THR A 7 7.34 -1.17 12.71
N PRO A 8 8.38 -1.00 11.84
CA PRO A 8 8.13 -0.82 10.41
C PRO A 8 7.36 -1.99 9.80
N CYS A 9 7.66 -3.24 10.14
CA CYS A 9 6.87 -4.38 9.67
C CYS A 9 5.48 -4.41 10.29
N ARG A 10 5.36 -4.36 11.63
CA ARG A 10 4.09 -4.53 12.35
C ARG A 10 3.04 -3.50 11.93
N GLU A 11 3.42 -2.24 11.95
CA GLU A 11 2.52 -1.15 11.59
C GLU A 11 2.43 -1.02 10.07
N GLY A 12 3.59 -0.98 9.38
CA GLY A 12 3.67 -0.69 7.96
C GLY A 12 2.89 -1.68 7.11
N THR A 13 2.98 -2.99 7.37
CA THR A 13 2.18 -3.97 6.59
C THR A 13 0.68 -3.79 6.80
N GLY A 14 0.26 -3.39 8.01
CA GLY A 14 -1.13 -3.06 8.29
C GLY A 14 -1.61 -1.79 7.57
N TRP A 15 -0.75 -0.79 7.42
CA TRP A 15 -1.04 0.41 6.62
C TRP A 15 -1.14 0.09 5.13
N LEU A 16 -0.22 -0.74 4.59
CA LEU A 16 -0.27 -1.20 3.20
C LEU A 16 -1.60 -1.91 2.90
N TRP A 17 -1.97 -2.89 3.74
CA TRP A 17 -3.22 -3.64 3.56
C TRP A 17 -4.45 -2.72 3.59
N ARG A 18 -4.58 -1.85 4.60
CA ARG A 18 -5.72 -0.92 4.73
C ARG A 18 -5.88 0.01 3.51
N MET A 19 -4.77 0.46 2.91
CA MET A 19 -4.82 1.32 1.72
C MET A 19 -5.24 0.54 0.47
N VAL A 20 -4.69 -0.66 0.26
CA VAL A 20 -5.05 -1.50 -0.88
C VAL A 20 -6.51 -1.95 -0.79
N ASP A 21 -6.95 -2.39 0.38
CA ASP A 21 -8.33 -2.80 0.67
C ASP A 21 -9.30 -1.65 0.43
N ARG A 22 -9.00 -0.45 0.95
CA ARG A 22 -9.81 0.75 0.68
C ARG A 22 -9.94 1.06 -0.81
N ILE A 23 -8.84 0.95 -1.58
CA ILE A 23 -8.89 1.15 -3.04
C ILE A 23 -9.76 0.08 -3.69
N GLN A 24 -9.63 -1.18 -3.26
CA GLN A 24 -10.40 -2.30 -3.78
C GLN A 24 -11.92 -2.10 -3.60
N GLU A 25 -12.33 -1.65 -2.41
CA GLU A 25 -13.71 -1.36 -2.01
C GLU A 25 -14.29 -0.07 -2.62
N GLY A 26 -13.57 0.58 -3.53
CA GLY A 26 -14.05 1.81 -4.17
C GLY A 26 -14.13 3.00 -3.22
N GLN A 27 -13.30 3.01 -2.18
CA GLN A 27 -13.16 4.12 -1.23
C GLN A 27 -11.76 4.76 -1.30
N GLY A 28 -10.99 4.42 -2.33
CA GLY A 28 -9.62 4.89 -2.52
C GLY A 28 -9.56 6.41 -2.69
N ARG A 29 -8.46 7.00 -2.25
CA ARG A 29 -8.19 8.44 -2.35
C ARG A 29 -6.98 8.69 -3.24
N PRO A 30 -6.89 9.80 -3.99
CA PRO A 30 -5.73 10.08 -4.84
C PRO A 30 -4.39 10.03 -4.09
N GLU A 31 -4.38 10.49 -2.84
CA GLU A 31 -3.22 10.45 -1.93
C GLU A 31 -2.75 9.03 -1.55
N ASP A 32 -3.59 8.00 -1.74
CA ASP A 32 -3.27 6.64 -1.31
C ASP A 32 -2.13 6.03 -2.14
N LEU A 33 -1.99 6.41 -3.42
CA LEU A 33 -0.93 5.89 -4.29
C LEU A 33 0.45 6.35 -3.83
N ASP A 34 0.58 7.63 -3.49
CA ASP A 34 1.84 8.17 -3.01
C ASP A 34 2.14 7.67 -1.59
N LYS A 35 1.11 7.50 -0.75
CA LYS A 35 1.26 6.91 0.60
C LYS A 35 1.69 5.45 0.55
N LEU A 36 1.19 4.67 -0.40
CA LEU A 36 1.59 3.27 -0.60
C LEU A 36 3.09 3.14 -0.88
N ASP A 37 3.64 3.96 -1.79
CA ASP A 37 5.07 3.93 -2.08
C ASP A 37 5.91 4.42 -0.90
N ASN A 38 5.49 5.50 -0.24
CA ASN A 38 6.17 6.03 0.96
C ASN A 38 6.21 5.02 2.11
N VAL A 39 5.10 4.34 2.42
CA VAL A 39 5.05 3.34 3.48
C VAL A 39 5.90 2.13 3.11
N ALA A 40 5.82 1.66 1.85
CA ALA A 40 6.63 0.54 1.39
C ALA A 40 8.13 0.86 1.47
N GLU A 41 8.56 2.07 1.10
CA GLU A 41 9.95 2.51 1.26
C GLU A 41 10.37 2.53 2.74
N ASN A 42 9.50 2.99 3.64
CA ASN A 42 9.77 3.00 5.09
C ASN A 42 9.84 1.61 5.73
N ILE A 43 9.34 0.57 5.07
CA ILE A 43 9.52 -0.82 5.48
C ILE A 43 10.84 -1.36 4.95
N MET A 44 11.16 -1.11 3.67
CA MET A 44 12.28 -1.77 3.01
C MET A 44 13.63 -1.49 3.68
N GLY A 45 14.39 -2.56 3.95
CA GLY A 45 15.71 -2.48 4.58
C GLY A 45 15.71 -1.98 6.03
N ARG A 46 14.53 -1.81 6.64
CA ARG A 46 14.35 -1.33 8.03
C ARG A 46 13.73 -2.37 8.95
N THR A 47 13.65 -3.64 8.52
CA THR A 47 13.07 -4.75 9.28
C THR A 47 14.11 -5.80 9.68
N ILE A 48 13.79 -6.59 10.70
CA ILE A 48 14.72 -7.60 11.27
C ILE A 48 14.87 -8.82 10.36
N CYS A 49 13.78 -9.23 9.70
CA CYS A 49 13.77 -10.35 8.77
C CYS A 49 13.25 -9.91 7.39
N ALA A 50 13.33 -10.82 6.42
CA ALA A 50 12.96 -10.57 5.02
C ALA A 50 11.44 -10.40 4.79
N LEU A 51 10.59 -10.64 5.81
CA LEU A 51 9.14 -10.50 5.66
C LEU A 51 8.73 -9.05 5.30
N GLY A 52 9.39 -8.05 5.90
CA GLY A 52 9.11 -6.65 5.63
C GLY A 52 9.31 -6.30 4.16
N ASP A 53 10.49 -6.64 3.64
CA ASP A 53 10.82 -6.46 2.23
C ASP A 53 9.86 -7.25 1.33
N ALA A 54 9.58 -8.52 1.67
CA ALA A 54 8.65 -9.37 0.93
C ALA A 54 7.22 -8.80 0.88
N ALA A 55 6.77 -8.06 1.90
CA ALA A 55 5.48 -7.39 1.92
C ALA A 55 5.49 -6.05 1.15
N ALA A 56 6.60 -5.31 1.19
CA ALA A 56 6.73 -4.00 0.56
C ALA A 56 6.97 -4.09 -0.96
N MET A 57 7.79 -5.04 -1.41
CA MET A 57 8.18 -5.18 -2.83
C MET A 57 6.99 -5.32 -3.79
N PRO A 58 5.96 -6.16 -3.51
CA PRO A 58 4.79 -6.28 -4.37
C PRO A 58 4.04 -4.95 -4.51
N VAL A 59 3.85 -4.21 -3.41
CA VAL A 59 3.16 -2.91 -3.45
C VAL A 59 3.92 -1.93 -4.34
N ARG A 60 5.25 -1.84 -4.20
CA ARG A 60 6.05 -0.95 -5.05
C ARG A 60 5.98 -1.35 -6.52
N ALA A 61 6.04 -2.65 -6.82
CA ALA A 61 5.87 -3.14 -8.18
C ALA A 61 4.49 -2.80 -8.73
N MET A 62 3.43 -2.95 -7.93
CA MET A 62 2.06 -2.61 -8.32
C MET A 62 1.94 -1.12 -8.64
N ILE A 63 2.43 -0.23 -7.77
CA ILE A 63 2.40 1.20 -8.03
C ILE A 63 3.26 1.56 -9.24
N LYS A 64 4.44 0.98 -9.40
CA LYS A 64 5.33 1.26 -10.54
C LYS A 64 4.70 0.87 -11.89
N HIS A 65 4.05 -0.28 -11.97
CA HIS A 65 3.59 -0.84 -13.24
C HIS A 65 2.12 -0.53 -13.54
N PHE A 66 1.29 -0.38 -12.51
CA PHE A 66 -0.16 -0.28 -12.64
C PHE A 66 -0.72 1.04 -12.06
N ARG A 67 0.11 2.06 -11.79
CA ARG A 67 -0.37 3.37 -11.29
C ARG A 67 -1.59 3.91 -12.05
N PRO A 68 -1.62 3.90 -13.40
CA PRO A 68 -2.76 4.43 -14.14
C PRO A 68 -4.07 3.67 -13.87
N GLU A 69 -4.01 2.36 -13.69
CA GLU A 69 -5.19 1.53 -13.41
C GLU A 69 -5.74 1.81 -12.01
N PHE A 70 -4.85 1.94 -11.03
CA PHE A 70 -5.22 2.33 -9.68
C PHE A 70 -5.83 3.74 -9.62
N ALA A 71 -5.24 4.70 -10.34
CA ALA A 71 -5.78 6.06 -10.44
C ALA A 71 -7.17 6.06 -11.11
N ALA A 72 -7.35 5.33 -12.22
CA ALA A 72 -8.64 5.22 -12.89
C ALA A 72 -9.71 4.59 -11.98
N LYS A 73 -9.35 3.59 -11.18
CA LYS A 73 -10.27 2.97 -10.20
C LYS A 73 -10.68 3.96 -9.10
N ILE A 74 -9.74 4.74 -8.58
CA ILE A 74 -10.01 5.81 -7.60
C ILE A 74 -10.94 6.88 -8.19
N ASP A 75 -10.66 7.35 -9.41
CA ASP A 75 -11.48 8.36 -10.07
C ASP A 75 -12.91 7.85 -10.34
N ALA A 76 -13.06 6.58 -10.74
CA ALA A 76 -14.36 5.96 -10.96
C ALA A 76 -15.17 5.85 -9.65
N ALA A 77 -14.51 5.49 -8.55
CA ALA A 77 -15.11 5.44 -7.23
C ALA A 77 -15.64 6.81 -6.75
N GLN A 78 -14.88 7.88 -6.97
CA GLN A 78 -15.29 9.24 -6.60
C GLN A 78 -16.50 9.73 -7.41
N LYS A 79 -16.62 9.32 -8.67
CA LYS A 79 -17.78 9.67 -9.52
C LYS A 79 -19.07 8.96 -9.11
N LEU A 80 -18.99 7.80 -8.47
CA LEU A 80 -20.15 7.05 -7.97
C LEU A 80 -20.69 7.60 -6.63
N THR A 81 -19.86 8.36 -5.91
CA THR A 81 -20.20 8.98 -4.62
C THR A 81 -20.56 10.46 -4.72
N SER A 82 -20.48 11.03 -5.93
CA SER A 82 -20.88 12.41 -6.27
C SER A 82 -22.27 12.43 -6.89
#